data_AF-A0A7J8QTV0-F1
#
_entry.id   AF-A0A7J8QTV0-F1
#
_cell.length_a   1.000
_cell.length_b   1.000
_cell.length_c   1.000
_cell.angle_alpha   90.00
_cell.angle_beta   90.00
_cell.angle_gamma   90.00
#
_symmetry.space_group_name_H-M   'P 1'
#
loop_
_entity.id
_entity.type
_entity.pdbx_description
1 polymer ?
#
loop_
_entity_poly.entity_id
_entity_poly.type
_entity_poly.pdbx_seq_one_letter_code
_entity_poly.pdbx_strand_id
1 'polypeptide(L)'
;MSQEANLALMRCSELKWIEKMCQKLKREILILSCSRSALFSATDPQVPEYCELLKADEWPVCAFISQDCRPTNPSEEAHSVETSFEVWEKTLEMIGLPSDAVERLIEGKEVKCRYGTQND
;
A
#
# COMPACT_ATOMS: atom_id res chain seq x y z
N MET A 1 -26.77 22.57 -41.67
CA MET A 1 -26.85 21.64 -40.53
C MET A 1 -25.65 20.68 -40.38
N SER A 2 -24.66 20.65 -41.29
CA SER A 2 -23.56 19.65 -41.26
C SER A 2 -22.24 20.14 -40.62
N GLN A 3 -21.96 21.45 -40.57
CA GLN A 3 -20.67 21.95 -40.05
C GLN A 3 -20.62 22.05 -38.51
N GLU A 4 -21.71 22.44 -37.86
CA GLU A 4 -21.77 22.53 -36.38
C GLU A 4 -21.68 21.16 -35.70
N ALA A 5 -22.28 20.12 -36.30
CA ALA A 5 -22.18 18.74 -35.81
C ALA A 5 -20.74 18.21 -35.88
N ASN A 6 -19.99 18.54 -36.93
CA ASN A 6 -18.58 18.14 -37.08
C ASN A 6 -17.65 18.88 -36.12
N LEU A 7 -17.90 20.17 -35.86
CA LEU A 7 -17.18 20.96 -34.83
C LEU A 7 -17.47 20.45 -33.41
N ALA A 8 -18.71 20.03 -33.13
CA ALA A 8 -19.08 19.42 -31.85
C ALA A 8 -18.45 18.03 -31.66
N LEU A 9 -18.39 17.20 -32.71
CA LEU A 9 -17.73 15.89 -32.70
C LEU A 9 -16.19 16.00 -32.53
N MET A 10 -15.55 16.99 -33.15
CA MET A 10 -14.12 17.26 -32.95
C MET A 10 -13.82 17.73 -31.51
N ARG A 11 -14.62 18.64 -30.96
CA ARG A 11 -14.49 19.03 -29.54
C ARG A 11 -14.71 17.87 -28.56
N CYS A 12 -15.64 16.97 -28.87
CA CYS A 12 -15.95 15.79 -28.05
C CYS A 12 -14.84 14.72 -28.11
N SER A 13 -14.10 14.62 -29.22
CA SER A 13 -12.95 13.71 -29.34
C SER A 13 -11.69 14.25 -28.67
N GLU A 14 -11.46 15.57 -28.68
CA GLU A 14 -10.38 16.21 -27.91
C GLU A 14 -10.59 16.13 -26.40
N LEU A 15 -11.82 16.32 -25.91
CA LEU A 15 -12.17 16.16 -24.49
C LEU A 15 -11.92 14.74 -23.99
N LYS A 16 -12.26 13.72 -24.79
CA LYS A 16 -11.96 12.30 -24.48
C LYS A 16 -10.47 12.00 -24.44
N TRP A 17 -9.67 12.69 -25.25
CA TRP A 17 -8.20 12.58 -25.25
C TRP A 17 -7.60 13.20 -23.98
N ILE A 18 -8.08 14.38 -23.57
CA ILE A 18 -7.67 15.06 -22.35
C ILE A 18 -8.05 14.22 -21.11
N GLU A 19 -9.24 13.63 -21.08
CA GLU A 19 -9.66 12.73 -20.00
C GLU A 19 -8.79 11.48 -19.91
N LYS A 20 -8.48 10.83 -21.04
CA LYS A 20 -7.59 9.66 -21.08
C LYS A 20 -6.15 10.00 -20.70
N MET A 21 -5.65 11.16 -21.14
CA MET A 21 -4.34 11.67 -20.76
C MET A 21 -4.28 11.98 -19.26
N CYS A 22 -5.30 12.64 -18.71
CA CYS A 22 -5.45 12.85 -17.27
C CYS A 22 -5.57 11.54 -16.49
N GLN A 23 -6.27 10.53 -17.00
CA GLN A 23 -6.36 9.21 -16.37
C GLN A 23 -5.03 8.46 -16.39
N LYS A 24 -4.29 8.56 -17.50
CA LYS A 24 -2.96 7.96 -17.65
C LYS A 24 -1.93 8.66 -16.76
N LEU A 25 -1.90 9.99 -16.75
CA LEU A 25 -1.11 10.77 -15.81
C LEU A 25 -1.49 10.46 -14.36
N LYS A 26 -2.79 10.33 -14.02
CA LYS A 26 -3.22 9.95 -12.67
C LYS A 26 -2.70 8.58 -12.25
N ARG A 27 -2.71 7.58 -13.14
CA ARG A 27 -2.16 6.24 -12.86
C ARG A 27 -0.63 6.27 -12.74
N GLU A 28 0.06 6.98 -13.62
CA GLU A 28 1.53 7.10 -13.59
C GLU A 28 2.01 7.90 -12.36
N ILE A 29 1.32 8.98 -12.01
CA ILE A 29 1.57 9.78 -10.78
C ILE A 29 1.32 8.94 -9.53
N LEU A 30 0.26 8.11 -9.51
CA LEU A 30 -0.05 7.22 -8.38
C LEU A 30 1.02 6.13 -8.18
N ILE A 31 1.58 5.60 -9.26
CA ILE A 31 2.70 4.63 -9.19
C ILE A 31 3.98 5.32 -8.69
N LEU A 32 4.25 6.54 -9.16
CA LEU A 32 5.44 7.31 -8.80
C LEU A 32 5.43 7.71 -7.31
N SER A 33 4.28 8.11 -6.78
CA SER A 33 4.17 8.50 -5.36
C SER A 33 4.40 7.32 -4.41
N CYS A 34 3.87 6.14 -4.74
CA CYS A 34 4.08 4.92 -3.94
C CYS A 34 5.55 4.45 -3.98
N SER A 35 6.19 4.52 -5.15
CA SER A 35 7.60 4.14 -5.30
C SER A 35 8.53 5.11 -4.55
N ARG A 36 8.21 6.40 -4.57
CA ARG A 36 8.98 7.44 -3.85
C ARG A 36 8.89 7.26 -2.33
N SER A 37 7.69 7.03 -1.78
CA SER A 37 7.54 6.84 -0.33
C SER A 37 8.21 5.56 0.14
N ALA A 38 8.09 4.45 -0.61
CA ALA A 38 8.79 3.21 -0.30
C ALA A 38 10.32 3.38 -0.34
N LEU A 39 10.85 4.06 -1.37
CA LEU A 39 12.28 4.33 -1.47
C LEU A 39 12.76 5.22 -0.32
N PHE A 40 12.00 6.26 0.04
CA PHE A 40 12.29 7.12 1.18
C PHE A 40 12.34 6.32 2.49
N SER A 41 11.31 5.50 2.76
CA SER A 41 11.26 4.66 3.96
C SER A 41 12.43 3.67 4.06
N ALA A 42 12.94 3.19 2.93
CA ALA A 42 14.06 2.25 2.89
C ALA A 42 15.45 2.91 2.96
N THR A 43 15.56 4.21 2.67
CA THR A 43 16.87 4.86 2.46
C THR A 43 17.12 6.07 3.36
N ASP A 44 16.08 6.74 3.86
CA ASP A 44 16.25 7.93 4.69
C ASP A 44 16.70 7.55 6.11
N PRO A 45 17.83 8.08 6.62
CA PRO A 45 18.33 7.77 7.96
C PRO A 45 17.39 8.15 9.11
N GLN A 46 16.47 9.09 8.90
CA GLN A 46 15.50 9.50 9.94
C GLN A 46 14.46 8.40 10.21
N VAL A 47 14.22 7.51 9.24
CA VAL A 47 13.20 6.46 9.37
C VAL A 47 13.60 5.42 10.43
N PRO A 48 14.80 4.82 10.41
CA PRO A 48 15.23 3.93 11.48
C PRO A 48 15.33 4.66 12.83
N GLU A 49 15.81 5.91 12.88
CA GLU A 49 15.85 6.70 14.13
C GLU A 49 14.45 6.89 14.73
N TYR A 50 13.46 7.23 13.90
CA TYR A 50 12.08 7.36 14.32
C TYR A 50 11.47 6.02 14.76
N CYS A 51 11.77 4.93 14.07
CA CYS A 51 11.36 3.59 14.48
C CYS A 51 11.94 3.20 15.85
N GLU A 52 13.20 3.53 16.15
CA GLU A 52 13.80 3.28 17.47
C GLU A 52 13.14 4.13 18.57
N LEU A 53 12.78 5.38 18.28
CA LEU A 53 12.02 6.22 19.21
C LEU A 53 10.66 5.59 19.53
N LEU A 54 9.91 5.15 18.52
CA LEU A 54 8.61 4.50 18.73
C LEU A 54 8.73 3.20 19.53
N LYS A 55 9.79 2.42 19.31
CA LYS A 55 10.06 1.22 20.10
C LYS A 55 10.39 1.56 21.56
N ALA A 56 11.20 2.59 21.80
CA ALA A 56 11.56 3.02 23.15
C ALA A 56 10.36 3.51 23.96
N ASP A 57 9.40 4.14 23.28
CA ASP A 57 8.15 4.63 23.88
C ASP A 57 7.04 3.56 23.95
N GLU A 58 7.35 2.29 23.63
CA GLU A 58 6.41 1.16 23.57
C GLU A 58 5.13 1.50 22.76
N TRP A 59 5.31 2.25 21.67
CA TRP A 59 4.20 2.74 20.87
C TRP A 59 3.43 1.58 20.24
N PRO A 60 2.08 1.56 20.27
CA PRO A 60 1.28 0.40 19.88
C PRO A 60 1.23 0.15 18.38
N VAL A 61 1.83 1.03 17.56
CA VAL A 61 1.78 0.99 16.10
C VAL A 61 3.15 1.26 15.48
N CYS A 62 3.40 0.69 14.30
CA CYS A 62 4.62 0.94 13.54
C CYS A 62 4.71 2.39 13.02
N ALA A 63 5.92 2.79 12.62
CA ALA A 63 6.16 4.09 12.00
C ALA A 63 5.27 4.30 10.76
N PHE A 64 4.46 5.34 10.79
CA PHE A 64 3.65 5.75 9.66
C PHE A 64 4.31 6.95 8.96
N ILE A 65 4.62 6.77 7.67
CA ILE A 65 5.25 7.78 6.83
C ILE A 65 4.22 8.28 5.82
N SER A 66 3.96 9.59 5.83
CA SER A 66 2.97 10.19 4.93
C SER A 66 3.44 10.23 3.48
N GLN A 67 2.51 10.56 2.57
CA GLN A 67 2.81 10.83 1.15
C GLN A 67 3.84 11.96 0.94
N ASP A 68 3.99 12.85 1.92
CA ASP A 68 4.99 13.92 1.90
C ASP A 68 6.39 13.43 2.32
N CYS A 69 6.54 12.12 2.55
CA CYS A 69 7.75 11.48 3.04
C CYS A 69 8.20 12.06 4.38
N ARG A 70 7.27 12.10 5.35
CA ARG A 70 7.55 12.57 6.71
C ARG A 70 6.88 11.63 7.73
N PRO A 71 7.54 11.35 8.87
CA PRO A 71 6.89 10.72 10.01
C PRO A 71 5.64 11.52 10.42
N THR A 72 4.53 10.83 10.62
CA THR A 72 3.29 11.43 11.12
C THR A 72 2.52 10.43 11.98
N ASN A 73 1.63 10.94 12.81
CA ASN A 73 0.72 10.09 13.57
C ASN A 73 -0.26 9.40 12.62
N PRO A 74 -0.48 8.08 12.74
CA PRO A 74 -1.54 7.40 12.02
C PRO A 74 -2.92 7.80 12.57
N SER A 75 -3.98 7.36 11.91
CA SER A 75 -5.35 7.62 12.36
C SER A 75 -5.63 6.94 13.70
N GLU A 76 -6.62 7.43 14.45
CA GLU A 76 -6.98 6.88 15.76
C GLU A 76 -7.35 5.39 15.66
N GLU A 77 -8.03 4.99 14.58
CA GLU A 77 -8.45 3.61 14.33
C GLU A 77 -7.28 2.65 14.17
N ALA A 78 -6.14 3.13 13.65
CA ALA A 78 -4.94 2.31 13.48
C ALA A 78 -4.30 1.90 14.81
N HIS A 79 -4.64 2.59 15.91
CA HIS A 79 -4.18 2.23 17.26
C HIS A 79 -4.98 1.06 17.87
N SER A 80 -6.03 0.58 17.19
CA SER A 80 -6.80 -0.60 17.62
C SER A 80 -6.00 -1.88 17.41
N VAL A 81 -5.38 -2.36 18.48
CA VAL A 81 -4.62 -3.62 18.50
C VAL A 81 -5.54 -4.81 18.19
N GLU A 82 -6.76 -4.82 18.74
CA GLU A 82 -7.78 -5.87 18.49
C GLU A 82 -8.09 -5.98 17.00
N THR A 83 -8.43 -4.87 16.35
CA THR A 83 -8.72 -4.85 14.91
C THR A 83 -7.50 -5.25 14.08
N SER A 84 -6.30 -4.84 14.50
CA SER A 84 -5.06 -5.22 13.82
C SER A 84 -4.83 -6.73 13.85
N PHE A 85 -5.10 -7.38 14.99
CA PHE A 85 -5.05 -8.84 15.11
C PHE A 85 -6.11 -9.54 14.26
N GLU A 86 -7.35 -9.05 14.25
CA GLU A 86 -8.40 -9.62 13.39
C GLU A 86 -8.05 -9.55 11.91
N VAL A 87 -7.53 -8.40 11.47
CA VAL A 87 -7.06 -8.20 10.09
C VAL A 87 -5.90 -9.14 9.78
N TRP A 88 -4.96 -9.31 10.70
CA TRP A 88 -3.82 -10.21 10.55
C TRP A 88 -4.25 -11.67 10.37
N GLU A 89 -5.08 -12.18 11.29
CA GLU A 89 -5.63 -13.54 11.24
C GLU A 89 -6.40 -13.78 9.95
N LYS A 90 -7.26 -12.81 9.58
CA LYS A 90 -8.04 -12.94 8.34
C LYS A 90 -7.17 -12.92 7.10
N THR A 91 -6.10 -12.13 7.12
CA THR A 91 -5.12 -12.08 6.03
C THR A 91 -4.42 -13.43 5.88
N LEU A 92 -3.94 -14.03 6.97
CA LEU A 92 -3.31 -15.36 6.97
C LEU A 92 -4.27 -16.42 6.42
N GLU A 93 -5.53 -16.43 6.88
CA GLU A 93 -6.57 -17.33 6.36
C GLU A 93 -6.77 -17.14 4.84
N MET A 94 -6.87 -15.89 4.38
CA MET A 94 -7.09 -15.53 2.99
C MET A 94 -5.92 -15.91 2.07
N ILE A 95 -4.69 -15.83 2.56
CA ILE A 95 -3.50 -16.27 1.81
C ILE A 95 -3.18 -17.76 2.06
N GLY A 96 -4.04 -18.47 2.79
CA GLY A 96 -3.96 -19.92 2.95
C GLY A 96 -2.84 -20.38 3.87
N LEU A 97 -2.39 -19.51 4.77
CA LEU A 97 -1.41 -19.81 5.81
C LEU A 97 -2.12 -20.08 7.15
N PRO A 98 -1.54 -20.93 8.01
CA PRO A 98 -2.03 -21.08 9.37
C PRO A 98 -1.72 -19.83 10.20
N SER A 99 -2.47 -19.62 11.30
CA SER A 99 -2.27 -18.47 12.20
C SER A 99 -0.90 -18.48 12.87
N ASP A 100 -0.36 -19.68 13.14
CA ASP A 100 0.98 -19.90 13.71
C ASP A 100 2.11 -19.82 12.67
N ALA A 101 1.82 -19.37 11.45
CA ALA A 101 2.79 -19.37 10.35
C ALA A 101 4.03 -18.54 10.69
N VAL A 102 3.85 -17.37 11.29
CA VAL A 102 4.96 -16.44 11.54
C VAL A 102 5.85 -16.95 12.66
N GLU A 103 5.28 -17.45 13.75
CA GLU A 103 6.02 -18.06 14.86
C GLU A 103 6.86 -19.24 14.35
N ARG A 104 6.25 -20.09 13.52
CA ARG A 104 6.95 -21.22 12.91
C ARG A 104 8.07 -20.79 11.98
N LEU A 105 7.87 -19.76 11.17
CA LEU A 105 8.91 -19.23 10.29
C LEU A 105 10.08 -18.62 11.06
N ILE A 106 9.81 -17.92 12.17
CA ILE A 106 10.84 -17.37 13.07
C ILE A 106 11.66 -18.51 13.71
N GLU A 107 11.00 -19.62 14.07
CA GLU A 107 11.66 -20.83 14.57
C GLU A 107 12.40 -21.64 13.48
N GLY A 108 12.37 -21.18 12.22
CA GLY A 108 12.99 -21.86 11.08
C GLY A 108 12.25 -23.13 10.63
N LYS A 109 10.99 -23.30 11.03
CA LYS A 109 10.15 -24.43 10.62
C LYS A 109 9.50 -24.17 9.27
N GLU A 110 9.26 -25.26 8.53
CA GLU A 110 8.52 -25.20 7.28
C GLU A 110 7.02 -24.94 7.55
N VAL A 111 6.43 -24.08 6.72
CA VAL A 111 4.99 -23.77 6.73
C VAL A 111 4.40 -24.10 5.37
N LYS A 112 3.35 -24.92 5.36
CA LYS A 112 2.64 -25.29 4.14
C LYS A 112 1.55 -24.26 3.83
N CYS A 113 1.64 -23.63 2.67
CA CYS A 113 0.59 -22.77 2.14
C CYS A 113 -0.44 -23.60 1.36
N ARG A 114 -1.74 -23.36 1.60
CA ARG A 114 -2.83 -24.01 0.85
C ARG A 114 -2.73 -23.80 -0.66
N TYR A 115 -2.22 -22.65 -1.09
CA TYR A 115 -2.09 -22.28 -2.50
C TYR A 115 -0.69 -22.59 -3.07
N GLY A 116 0.25 -23.02 -2.23
CA GLY A 116 1.56 -23.44 -2.70
C GLY A 116 1.42 -24.67 -3.58
N THR A 117 1.97 -24.61 -4.80
CA THR A 117 1.93 -25.73 -5.75
C THR A 117 2.66 -26.92 -5.12
N GLN A 118 1.92 -28.00 -4.85
CA GLN A 118 2.53 -29.32 -4.65
C GLN A 118 3.06 -29.76 -6.02
N ASN A 119 4.27 -29.32 -6.37
CA ASN A 119 5.02 -30.00 -7.40
C ASN A 119 5.62 -31.24 -6.73
N ASP A 120 5.01 -32.40 -6.99
CA ASP A 120 5.54 -33.72 -6.64
C ASP A 120 6.94 -33.96 -7.23
#